data_AF-A0A2D3D7H9-F1
#
_entry.id   AF-A0A2D3D7H9-F1
#
_cell.length_a   1.000
_cell.length_b   1.000
_cell.length_c   1.000
_cell.angle_alpha   90.00
_cell.angle_beta   90.00
_cell.angle_gamma   90.00
#
_symmetry.space_group_name_H-M   'P 1'
#
loop_
_entity.id
_entity.type
_entity.pdbx_description
1 polymer ?
#
loop_
_entity_poly.entity_id
_entity_poly.type
_entity_poly.pdbx_seq_one_letter_code
_entity_poly.pdbx_strand_id
1 'polypeptide(L)'
;MAEENTTEPDKPDVSQDDAQTNPEDVKNQSPWEKAGEEFDPEKAWNLVQHLREENKGLKERNRAYEDERLSDKEKAERDLAEAREQLERVKAERTLAQIRAKYPQLTDGDMEFLGSGTPEELSARAAKLAARFDAAKASAGPEGNINPLRRRPSGGTDPTKPRHTDWIRDALAKH
;
A
#
# COMPACT_ATOMS: atom_id res chain seq x y z
N MET A 1 7.76 78.79 -75.40
CA MET A 1 6.42 78.54 -74.83
C MET A 1 6.61 78.65 -73.33
N ALA A 2 6.45 79.88 -72.80
CA ALA A 2 5.27 80.34 -72.02
C ALA A 2 5.27 79.66 -70.63
N GLU A 3 5.78 80.32 -69.58
CA GLU A 3 5.04 81.25 -68.66
C GLU A 3 4.01 80.50 -67.79
N GLU A 4 3.73 80.76 -66.51
CA GLU A 4 4.26 81.54 -65.38
C GLU A 4 3.24 81.29 -64.22
N ASN A 5 3.52 81.81 -63.02
CA ASN A 5 2.69 81.96 -61.81
C ASN A 5 2.69 80.84 -60.74
N THR A 6 3.44 80.93 -59.63
CA THR A 6 3.52 81.92 -58.50
C THR A 6 2.67 81.47 -57.31
N THR A 7 3.28 81.26 -56.14
CA THR A 7 2.95 81.84 -54.80
C THR A 7 3.62 81.02 -53.66
N GLU A 8 4.68 81.57 -53.06
CA GLU A 8 5.11 81.36 -51.64
C GLU A 8 4.23 82.23 -50.69
N PRO A 9 4.36 82.28 -49.33
CA PRO A 9 4.89 81.36 -48.29
C PRO A 9 3.96 81.27 -47.01
N ASP A 10 4.21 80.38 -46.04
CA ASP A 10 4.14 80.71 -44.58
C ASP A 10 4.57 79.57 -43.62
N LYS A 11 5.67 79.85 -42.88
CA LYS A 11 6.03 79.49 -41.49
C LYS A 11 6.25 78.03 -41.01
N PRO A 12 7.00 77.83 -39.88
CA PRO A 12 8.02 78.69 -39.27
C PRO A 12 9.37 77.98 -39.03
N ASP A 13 10.40 78.81 -38.95
CA ASP A 13 11.66 78.58 -38.25
C ASP A 13 11.39 78.16 -36.79
N VAL A 14 11.87 76.98 -36.42
CA VAL A 14 12.07 76.60 -35.02
C VAL A 14 13.42 75.90 -34.93
N SER A 15 14.44 76.73 -34.73
CA SER A 15 15.52 76.56 -33.77
C SER A 15 15.87 75.13 -33.38
N GLN A 16 17.07 74.72 -33.78
CA GLN A 16 17.89 73.82 -32.97
C GLN A 16 18.02 74.40 -31.56
N ASP A 17 17.12 74.01 -30.67
CA ASP A 17 17.42 74.02 -29.24
C ASP A 17 18.07 72.67 -28.93
N ASP A 18 19.40 72.69 -28.93
CA ASP A 18 20.21 71.80 -28.10
C ASP A 18 19.78 72.02 -26.63
N ALA A 19 18.68 71.38 -26.25
CA ALA A 19 18.33 71.21 -24.85
C ALA A 19 19.40 70.30 -24.25
N GLN A 20 20.41 70.92 -23.64
CA GLN A 20 21.34 70.30 -22.72
C GLN A 20 20.52 69.44 -21.74
N THR A 21 20.52 68.12 -21.96
CA THR A 21 19.98 67.18 -20.99
C THR A 21 20.81 67.29 -19.73
N ASN A 22 20.26 67.93 -18.71
CA ASN A 22 20.85 68.04 -17.39
C ASN A 22 21.06 66.61 -16.87
N PRO A 23 22.25 66.20 -16.39
CA PRO A 23 22.51 64.82 -15.95
C PRO A 23 21.65 64.37 -14.74
N GLU A 24 20.86 65.28 -14.16
CA GLU A 24 19.85 64.97 -13.15
C GLU A 24 18.49 64.54 -13.74
N ASP A 25 18.11 64.98 -14.94
CA ASP A 25 16.82 64.61 -15.55
C ASP A 25 16.80 63.15 -16.03
N VAL A 26 17.95 62.61 -16.46
CA VAL A 26 18.11 61.20 -16.81
C VAL A 26 17.94 60.28 -15.59
N LYS A 27 18.15 60.79 -14.36
CA LYS A 27 17.95 60.00 -13.13
C LYS A 27 16.47 59.88 -12.75
N ASN A 28 15.65 60.88 -13.10
CA ASN A 28 14.21 60.92 -12.81
C ASN A 28 13.33 60.39 -13.95
N GLN A 29 13.88 60.15 -15.14
CA GLN A 29 13.16 59.48 -16.20
C GLN A 29 12.85 58.03 -15.86
N SER A 30 11.63 57.64 -16.20
CA SER A 30 11.17 56.28 -15.97
C SER A 30 12.00 55.30 -16.81
N PRO A 31 12.17 54.04 -16.38
CA PRO A 31 13.07 53.09 -17.05
C PRO A 31 12.83 52.89 -18.55
N TRP A 32 11.62 53.11 -19.03
CA TRP A 32 11.22 53.00 -20.44
C TRP A 32 11.64 54.21 -21.29
N GLU A 33 11.71 55.41 -20.71
CA GLU A 33 12.17 56.64 -21.39
C GLU A 33 13.70 56.62 -21.62
N LYS A 34 14.45 55.86 -20.80
CA LYS A 34 15.91 55.69 -20.93
C LYS A 34 16.33 54.92 -22.19
N ALA A 35 15.41 54.15 -22.78
CA ALA A 35 15.67 53.39 -24.00
C ALA A 35 15.24 54.14 -25.28
N GLY A 36 14.69 55.36 -25.16
CA GLY A 36 14.20 56.14 -26.28
C GLY A 36 12.87 55.65 -26.88
N GLU A 37 12.20 54.69 -26.24
CA GLU A 37 10.85 54.26 -26.62
C GLU A 37 9.80 55.03 -25.79
N GLU A 38 8.89 55.70 -26.47
CA GLU A 38 7.76 56.37 -25.84
C GLU A 38 6.76 55.32 -25.31
N PHE A 39 6.30 55.50 -24.07
CA PHE A 39 5.43 54.53 -23.41
C PHE A 39 4.07 54.47 -24.11
N ASP A 40 3.81 53.36 -24.79
CA ASP A 40 2.50 53.06 -25.38
C ASP A 40 1.62 52.29 -24.37
N PRO A 41 0.60 52.95 -23.77
CA PRO A 41 -0.28 52.33 -22.79
C PRO A 41 -1.12 51.19 -23.38
N GLU A 42 -1.47 51.22 -24.67
CA GLU A 42 -2.26 50.18 -25.30
C GLU A 42 -1.41 48.91 -25.51
N LYS A 43 -0.16 49.08 -25.94
CA LYS A 43 0.79 47.97 -26.10
C LYS A 43 1.14 47.32 -24.76
N ALA A 44 1.34 48.12 -23.71
CA ALA A 44 1.57 47.62 -22.35
C ALA A 44 0.34 46.87 -21.80
N TRP A 45 -0.87 47.38 -22.05
CA TRP A 45 -2.09 46.72 -21.62
C TRP A 45 -2.33 45.39 -22.34
N ASN A 46 -2.13 45.35 -23.66
CA ASN A 46 -2.23 44.12 -24.44
C ASN A 46 -1.23 43.05 -23.98
N LEU A 47 0.01 43.45 -23.67
CA LEU A 47 1.00 42.56 -23.09
C LEU A 47 0.55 41.99 -21.73
N VAL A 48 -0.02 42.82 -20.86
CA VAL A 48 -0.55 42.39 -19.56
C VAL A 48 -1.72 41.42 -19.72
N GLN A 49 -2.60 41.63 -20.71
CA GLN A 49 -3.70 40.70 -21.00
C GLN A 49 -3.17 39.34 -21.47
N HIS A 50 -2.26 39.33 -22.44
CA HIS A 50 -1.61 38.10 -22.90
C HIS A 50 -0.90 37.36 -21.75
N LEU A 51 -0.13 38.06 -20.92
CA LEU A 51 0.56 37.46 -19.76
C LEU A 51 -0.40 36.92 -18.70
N ARG A 52 -1.58 37.51 -18.55
CA ARG A 52 -2.64 37.01 -17.65
C ARG A 52 -3.28 35.74 -18.21
N GLU A 53 -3.56 35.71 -19.51
CA GLU A 53 -4.09 34.53 -20.19
C GLU A 53 -3.09 33.36 -20.14
N GLU A 54 -1.81 33.64 -20.42
CA GLU A 54 -0.72 32.67 -20.31
C GLU A 54 -0.55 32.14 -18.89
N ASN A 55 -0.56 33.01 -17.87
CA ASN A 55 -0.50 32.57 -16.46
C ASN A 55 -1.70 31.71 -16.08
N LYS A 56 -2.90 32.03 -16.56
CA LYS A 56 -4.09 31.22 -16.30
C LYS A 56 -3.95 29.84 -16.93
N GLY A 57 -3.51 29.77 -18.19
CA GLY A 57 -3.26 28.50 -18.89
C GLY A 57 -2.13 27.66 -18.26
N LEU A 58 -1.09 28.31 -17.73
CA LEU A 58 -0.02 27.64 -16.98
C LEU A 58 -0.52 27.06 -15.66
N LYS A 59 -1.37 27.79 -14.94
CA LYS A 59 -1.96 27.33 -13.67
C LYS A 59 -2.88 26.11 -13.88
N GLU A 60 -3.68 26.12 -14.94
CA GLU A 60 -4.54 24.99 -15.32
C GLU A 60 -3.71 23.76 -15.69
N ARG A 61 -2.65 23.92 -16.48
CA ARG A 61 -1.71 22.83 -16.81
C ARG A 61 -1.03 22.27 -15.57
N ASN A 62 -0.51 23.13 -14.68
CA ASN A 62 0.11 22.68 -13.42
C ASN A 62 -0.85 21.87 -12.56
N ARG A 63 -2.13 22.29 -12.49
CA ARG A 63 -3.15 21.53 -11.77
C ARG A 63 -3.40 20.16 -12.38
N ALA A 64 -3.55 20.07 -13.70
CA ALA A 64 -3.71 18.80 -14.40
C ALA A 64 -2.51 17.86 -14.21
N TYR A 65 -1.28 18.38 -14.24
CA TYR A 65 -0.07 17.61 -14.00
C TYR A 65 0.02 17.09 -12.57
N GLU A 66 -0.30 17.90 -11.56
CA GLU A 66 -0.31 17.44 -10.17
C GLU A 66 -1.43 16.41 -9.93
N ASP A 67 -2.61 16.59 -10.52
CA ASP A 67 -3.72 15.63 -10.41
C ASP A 67 -3.37 14.28 -11.07
N GLU A 68 -2.78 14.30 -12.27
CA GLU A 68 -2.31 13.08 -12.96
C GLU A 68 -1.20 12.38 -12.17
N ARG A 69 -0.23 13.14 -11.66
CA ARG A 69 0.85 12.63 -10.82
C ARG A 69 0.33 12.08 -9.49
N LEU A 70 -0.68 12.70 -8.89
CA LEU A 70 -1.31 12.20 -7.67
C LEU A 70 -2.00 10.86 -7.95
N SER A 71 -2.75 10.78 -9.05
CA SER A 71 -3.37 9.53 -9.53
C SER A 71 -2.32 8.42 -9.76
N ASP A 72 -1.18 8.74 -10.37
CA ASP A 72 -0.14 7.74 -10.64
C ASP A 72 0.59 7.27 -9.38
N LYS A 73 0.82 8.18 -8.42
CA LYS A 73 1.33 7.80 -7.09
C LYS A 73 0.35 6.93 -6.32
N GLU A 74 -0.94 7.26 -6.33
CA GLU A 74 -1.97 6.46 -5.67
C GLU A 74 -2.07 5.06 -6.25
N LYS A 75 -1.99 4.92 -7.58
CA LYS A 75 -1.90 3.61 -8.25
C LYS A 75 -0.64 2.86 -7.83
N ALA A 76 0.52 3.52 -7.86
CA ALA A 76 1.78 2.91 -7.47
C ALA A 76 1.77 2.46 -5.99
N GLU A 77 1.19 3.24 -5.08
CA GLU A 77 1.03 2.88 -3.68
C GLU A 77 0.09 1.69 -3.49
N ARG A 78 -1.00 1.65 -4.26
CA ARG A 78 -1.92 0.51 -4.28
C ARG A 78 -1.23 -0.76 -4.76
N ASP A 79 -0.53 -0.69 -5.89
CA ASP A 79 0.20 -1.83 -6.46
C ASP A 79 1.30 -2.31 -5.49
N LEU A 80 1.99 -1.39 -4.82
CA LEU A 80 2.98 -1.70 -3.81
C LEU A 80 2.34 -2.39 -2.59
N ALA A 81 1.18 -1.92 -2.13
CA ALA A 81 0.43 -2.55 -1.06
C ALA A 81 -0.03 -3.97 -1.43
N GLU A 82 -0.57 -4.16 -2.63
CA GLU A 82 -0.97 -5.46 -3.16
C GLU A 82 0.22 -6.42 -3.30
N ALA A 83 1.35 -5.94 -3.81
CA ALA A 83 2.58 -6.72 -3.91
C ALA A 83 3.13 -7.12 -2.53
N ARG A 84 3.07 -6.22 -1.55
CA ARG A 84 3.44 -6.53 -0.15
C ARG A 84 2.52 -7.60 0.43
N GLU A 85 1.22 -7.50 0.20
CA GLU A 85 0.26 -8.49 0.69
C GLU A 85 0.52 -9.88 0.07
N GLN A 86 0.73 -9.94 -1.25
CA GLN A 86 1.10 -11.19 -1.92
C GLN A 86 2.39 -11.79 -1.35
N LEU A 87 3.38 -10.95 -1.09
CA LEU A 87 4.66 -11.38 -0.53
C LEU A 87 4.50 -11.93 0.89
N GLU A 88 3.69 -11.29 1.74
CA GLU A 88 3.39 -11.79 3.08
C GLU A 88 2.59 -13.10 3.06
N ARG A 89 1.64 -13.27 2.11
CA ARG A 89 0.93 -14.54 1.90
C ARG A 89 1.90 -15.67 1.52
N VAL A 90 2.78 -15.43 0.55
CA VAL A 90 3.79 -16.42 0.12
C VAL A 90 4.77 -16.75 1.26
N LYS A 91 5.17 -15.76 2.06
CA LYS A 91 6.00 -16.00 3.25
C LYS A 91 5.28 -16.89 4.26
N ALA A 92 4.01 -16.63 4.55
CA ALA A 92 3.22 -17.43 5.47
C ALA A 92 3.04 -18.88 4.96
N GLU A 93 2.75 -19.06 3.67
CA GLU A 93 2.66 -20.40 3.07
C GLU A 93 4.01 -21.15 3.15
N ARG A 94 5.11 -20.44 2.87
CA ARG A 94 6.46 -21.01 2.99
C ARG A 94 6.75 -21.47 4.41
N THR A 95 6.39 -20.69 5.42
CA THR A 95 6.69 -21.04 6.82
C THR A 95 5.84 -22.23 7.26
N LEU A 96 4.57 -22.29 6.88
CA LEU A 96 3.71 -23.44 7.12
C LEU A 96 4.24 -24.69 6.41
N ALA A 97 4.70 -24.57 5.16
CA ALA A 97 5.32 -25.68 4.43
C ALA A 97 6.61 -26.17 5.10
N GLN A 98 7.45 -25.26 5.60
CA GLN A 98 8.65 -25.62 6.37
C GLN A 98 8.31 -26.33 7.68
N ILE A 99 7.25 -25.92 8.36
CA ILE A 99 6.77 -26.58 9.58
C ILE A 99 6.26 -27.98 9.26
N ARG A 100 5.45 -28.15 8.21
CA ARG A 100 4.99 -29.47 7.74
C ARG A 100 6.15 -30.42 7.46
N ALA A 101 7.20 -29.92 6.80
CA ALA A 101 8.39 -30.72 6.50
C ALA A 101 9.18 -31.11 7.77
N LYS A 102 9.25 -30.22 8.77
CA LYS A 102 9.94 -30.50 10.04
C LYS A 102 9.19 -31.44 10.97
N TYR A 103 7.86 -31.38 10.95
CA TYR A 103 7.00 -32.14 11.86
C TYR A 103 5.93 -32.94 11.10
N PRO A 104 6.31 -34.05 10.46
CA PRO A 104 5.38 -34.88 9.68
C PRO A 104 4.29 -35.55 10.53
N GLN A 105 4.41 -35.53 11.86
CA GLN A 105 3.40 -36.04 12.79
C GLN A 105 2.20 -35.09 12.99
N LEU A 106 2.31 -33.81 12.61
CA LEU A 106 1.19 -32.88 12.65
C LEU A 106 0.28 -33.09 11.44
N THR A 107 -1.01 -33.23 11.68
CA THR A 107 -2.03 -33.30 10.62
C THR A 107 -2.39 -31.92 10.08
N ASP A 108 -3.10 -31.84 8.96
CA ASP A 108 -3.55 -30.54 8.42
C ASP A 108 -4.45 -29.78 9.40
N GLY A 109 -5.31 -30.48 10.15
CA GLY A 109 -6.12 -29.86 11.21
C GLY A 109 -5.26 -29.26 12.33
N ASP A 110 -4.14 -29.91 12.69
CA ASP A 110 -3.21 -29.39 13.69
C ASP A 110 -2.48 -28.12 13.22
N MET A 111 -2.23 -28.03 11.91
CA MET A 111 -1.61 -26.87 11.28
C MET A 111 -2.55 -25.65 11.27
N GLU A 112 -3.86 -25.85 11.13
CA GLU A 112 -4.85 -24.78 11.25
C GLU A 112 -4.86 -24.13 12.64
N PHE A 113 -4.60 -24.92 13.70
CA PHE A 113 -4.52 -24.41 15.08
C PHE A 113 -3.28 -23.55 15.36
N LEU A 114 -2.27 -23.54 14.48
CA LEU A 114 -1.10 -22.67 14.65
C LEU A 114 -1.46 -21.18 14.47
N GLY A 115 -2.51 -20.91 13.69
CA GLY A 115 -3.05 -19.57 13.44
C GLY A 115 -2.11 -18.68 12.64
N SER A 116 -2.22 -17.36 12.87
CA SER A 116 -1.29 -16.36 12.33
C SER A 116 -0.23 -15.97 13.37
N GLY A 117 0.90 -15.47 12.88
CA GLY A 117 2.01 -15.02 13.71
C GLY A 117 3.30 -14.89 12.93
N THR A 118 4.35 -14.47 13.63
CA THR A 118 5.70 -14.48 13.07
C THR A 118 6.15 -15.92 12.76
N PRO A 119 7.06 -16.11 11.78
CA PRO A 119 7.59 -17.45 11.46
C PRO A 119 8.17 -18.17 12.69
N GLU A 120 8.81 -17.41 13.58
CA GLU A 120 9.40 -17.92 14.82
C GLU A 120 8.32 -18.41 15.78
N GLU A 121 7.28 -17.60 16.01
CA GLU A 121 6.14 -18.00 16.84
C GLU A 121 5.41 -19.23 16.30
N LEU A 122 5.18 -19.30 14.98
CA LEU A 122 4.55 -20.46 14.35
C LEU A 122 5.38 -21.72 14.55
N SER A 123 6.70 -21.61 14.37
CA SER A 123 7.62 -22.74 14.58
C SER A 123 7.66 -23.19 16.05
N ALA A 124 7.63 -22.25 17.00
CA ALA A 124 7.62 -22.54 18.43
C ALA A 124 6.30 -23.19 18.87
N ARG A 125 5.16 -22.72 18.34
CA ARG A 125 3.85 -23.35 18.57
C ARG A 125 3.81 -24.76 18.00
N ALA A 126 4.31 -24.96 16.78
CA ALA A 126 4.40 -26.28 16.17
C ALA A 126 5.31 -27.23 16.95
N ALA A 127 6.46 -26.76 17.43
CA ALA A 127 7.36 -27.54 18.28
C ALA A 127 6.68 -27.99 19.58
N LYS A 128 5.93 -27.10 20.25
CA LYS A 128 5.17 -27.43 21.46
C LYS A 128 4.09 -28.49 21.18
N LEU A 129 3.41 -28.38 20.04
CA LEU A 129 2.37 -29.32 19.66
C LEU A 129 2.96 -30.70 19.32
N ALA A 130 4.05 -30.73 18.55
CA ALA A 130 4.80 -31.95 18.25
C ALA A 130 5.26 -32.66 19.53
N ALA A 131 5.86 -31.92 20.48
CA ALA A 131 6.30 -32.47 21.76
C ALA A 131 5.13 -33.06 22.57
N ARG A 132 3.93 -32.47 22.47
CA ARG A 132 2.72 -33.02 23.11
C ARG A 132 2.28 -34.33 22.47
N PHE A 133 2.38 -34.48 21.15
CA PHE A 133 2.11 -35.76 20.48
C PHE A 133 3.11 -36.84 20.89
N ASP A 134 4.41 -36.50 20.98
CA ASP A 134 5.44 -37.44 21.42
C ASP A 134 5.21 -37.88 22.88
N ALA A 135 4.87 -36.93 23.76
CA ALA A 135 4.52 -37.24 25.15
C ALA A 135 3.23 -38.07 25.25
N ALA A 136 2.20 -37.77 24.46
CA ALA A 136 0.97 -38.56 24.40
C ALA A 136 1.24 -39.99 23.93
N LYS A 137 2.07 -40.15 22.89
CA LYS A 137 2.51 -41.46 22.38
C LYS A 137 3.33 -42.24 23.40
N ALA A 138 4.19 -41.57 24.17
CA ALA A 138 4.96 -42.20 25.26
C ALA A 138 4.06 -42.63 26.44
N SER A 139 2.99 -41.88 26.73
CA SER A 139 2.02 -42.24 27.77
C SER A 139 1.03 -43.34 27.34
N ALA A 140 0.84 -43.52 26.03
CA ALA A 140 0.01 -44.55 25.42
C ALA A 140 0.75 -45.88 25.25
N GLY A 141 1.50 -46.31 26.27
CA GLY A 141 2.00 -47.69 26.35
C GLY A 141 0.85 -48.70 26.25
N PRO A 142 1.12 -49.99 25.93
CA PRO A 142 0.11 -50.98 25.54
C PRO A 142 -0.98 -51.29 26.59
N GLU A 143 -0.94 -50.68 27.78
CA GLU A 143 -1.93 -50.87 28.86
C GLU A 143 -2.39 -49.55 29.54
N GLY A 144 -2.20 -48.39 28.91
CA GLY A 144 -2.48 -47.08 29.54
C GLY A 144 -3.85 -46.49 29.19
N ASN A 145 -4.73 -46.35 30.20
CA ASN A 145 -5.97 -45.54 30.22
C ASN A 145 -7.28 -46.22 29.79
N ILE A 146 -7.47 -47.50 30.16
CA ILE A 146 -8.84 -47.99 30.32
C ILE A 146 -9.37 -47.38 31.62
N ASN A 147 -10.39 -46.51 31.53
CA ASN A 147 -11.14 -46.02 32.69
C ASN A 147 -11.39 -47.19 33.68
N PRO A 148 -11.04 -47.08 34.98
CA PRO A 148 -11.20 -48.18 35.93
C PRO A 148 -12.65 -48.69 36.01
N LEU A 149 -13.63 -47.86 35.64
CA LEU A 149 -15.06 -48.21 35.54
C LEU A 149 -15.42 -49.04 34.28
N ARG A 150 -14.53 -49.10 33.28
CA ARG A 150 -14.64 -49.91 32.05
C ARG A 150 -13.83 -51.21 32.11
N ARG A 151 -13.10 -51.47 33.21
CA ARG A 151 -12.78 -52.87 33.54
C ARG A 151 -14.14 -53.54 33.68
N ARG A 152 -14.41 -54.61 32.92
CA ARG A 152 -15.59 -55.45 33.18
C ARG A 152 -15.63 -55.65 34.69
N PRO A 153 -16.65 -55.16 35.42
CA PRO A 153 -16.72 -55.47 36.83
C PRO A 153 -16.79 -57.00 36.86
N SER A 154 -15.76 -57.65 37.40
CA SER A 154 -15.97 -58.97 37.98
C SER A 154 -16.91 -58.69 39.14
N GLY A 155 -18.20 -58.58 38.81
CA GLY A 155 -19.26 -58.26 39.73
C GLY A 155 -19.11 -59.19 40.92
N GLY A 156 -19.23 -58.60 42.10
CA GLY A 156 -19.09 -59.30 43.36
C GLY A 156 -19.72 -60.67 43.27
N THR A 157 -18.92 -61.70 43.50
CA THR A 157 -19.39 -63.03 43.83
C THR A 157 -20.32 -62.87 45.01
N ASP A 158 -21.62 -62.86 44.73
CA ASP A 158 -22.68 -62.95 45.71
C ASP A 158 -22.43 -64.25 46.50
N PRO A 159 -22.07 -64.19 47.80
CA PRO A 159 -21.70 -65.38 48.56
C PRO A 159 -22.90 -66.29 48.84
N THR A 160 -24.11 -65.90 48.40
CA THR A 160 -25.35 -66.66 48.61
C THR A 160 -25.90 -67.33 47.36
N LYS A 161 -25.27 -67.16 46.19
CA LYS A 161 -25.71 -67.85 44.96
C LYS A 161 -24.87 -69.10 44.70
N PRO A 162 -25.47 -70.30 44.61
CA PRO A 162 -24.75 -71.46 44.09
C PRO A 162 -24.34 -71.14 42.65
N ARG A 163 -23.12 -71.50 42.27
CA ARG A 163 -22.63 -71.40 40.89
C ARG A 163 -23.64 -72.10 39.98
N HIS A 164 -24.42 -71.35 39.21
CA HIS A 164 -25.26 -71.94 38.17
C HIS A 164 -24.32 -72.44 37.07
N THR A 165 -24.04 -73.73 37.07
CA THR A 165 -23.58 -74.43 35.88
C THR A 165 -24.77 -74.50 34.94
N ASP A 166 -24.61 -73.94 33.74
CA ASP A 166 -25.58 -74.08 32.66
C ASP A 166 -25.64 -75.56 32.27
N TRP A 167 -26.59 -76.30 32.84
CA TRP A 167 -26.77 -77.74 32.61
C TRP A 167 -26.94 -78.08 31.12
N ILE A 168 -27.46 -77.14 30.32
CA ILE A 168 -27.59 -77.26 28.87
C ILE A 168 -26.21 -77.32 28.19
N ARG A 169 -25.23 -76.55 28.66
CA ARG A 169 -23.84 -76.60 28.12
C ARG A 169 -23.11 -77.86 28.58
N ASP A 170 -23.35 -78.30 29.81
CA ASP A 170 -22.72 -79.51 30.37
C ASP A 170 -23.26 -80.78 29.70
N ALA A 171 -24.55 -80.80 29.34
CA ALA A 171 -25.14 -81.88 28.56
C ALA A 171 -24.62 -81.93 27.11
N LEU A 172 -24.29 -80.78 26.52
CA LEU A 172 -23.76 -80.71 25.14
C LEU A 172 -22.26 -81.07 25.06
N ALA A 173 -21.53 -80.97 26.18
CA ALA A 173 -20.10 -81.26 26.24
C ALA A 173 -19.79 -82.76 26.49
N LYS A 174 -20.81 -83.57 26.80
CA LYS A 174 -20.69 -85.03 26.94
C LYS A 174 -21.22 -85.74 25.71
N HIS A 175 -20.58 -85.55 24.56
CA HIS A 175 -20.61 -86.48 23.42
C HIS A 175 -19.38 -86.28 22.53
#